data_AF-F1Q729-F1
#
_entry.id   AF-F1Q729-F1
#
_cell.length_a   1.000
_cell.length_b   1.000
_cell.length_c   1.000
_cell.angle_alpha   90.00
_cell.angle_beta   90.00
_cell.angle_gamma   90.00
#
_symmetry.space_group_name_H-M   'P 1'
#
loop_
_entity.id
_entity.type
_entity.pdbx_description
1 polymer ?
#
loop_
_entity_poly.entity_id
_entity_poly.type
_entity_poly.pdbx_seq_one_letter_code
_entity_poly.pdbx_strand_id
1 'polypeptide(L)'
;MRCPHGRHLIAGISAFNGIRPNRSALLLPRVSHRVFRELSTSAQALQYDVKRSDMAKSGNRKLFFDTHAMVQLLEESGFMTQQAEVIVKMMVNITNSNMDIMYSDMATKTQQEIMLQKVMSHIAAVKKDMIILEKSEFSALLAENEKIKVELLQLRIQLADVINKRRADIILDLNIEKSRVKEMWADFNRKLIGTRNELLEMNSEQDRHVTQTNMKIDTEVAGLKTMLEAHKLDTIKYLAGSVFTCLTVILGFYRIWM
;
A
#
# COMPACT_ATOMS: atom_id res chain seq x y z
N MET A 1 -22.87 40.01 -27.40
CA MET A 1 -23.22 40.53 -26.06
C MET A 1 -22.08 40.22 -25.10
N ARG A 2 -21.78 41.17 -24.23
CA ARG A 2 -20.57 41.29 -23.40
C ARG A 2 -20.59 40.32 -22.22
N CYS A 3 -19.40 39.89 -21.78
CA CYS A 3 -19.16 38.99 -20.65
C CYS A 3 -19.88 39.39 -19.35
N PRO A 4 -20.31 38.41 -18.53
CA PRO A 4 -20.31 38.54 -17.10
C PRO A 4 -19.06 37.90 -16.50
N HIS A 5 -18.29 38.73 -15.81
CA HIS A 5 -17.27 38.34 -14.85
C HIS A 5 -17.88 37.43 -13.77
N GLY A 6 -17.26 36.27 -13.55
CA GLY A 6 -17.53 35.40 -12.41
C GLY A 6 -16.23 34.89 -11.79
N ARG A 7 -15.27 35.77 -11.52
CA ARG A 7 -14.08 35.47 -10.71
C ARG A 7 -14.35 35.93 -9.29
N HIS A 8 -15.05 35.10 -8.52
CA HIS A 8 -15.12 35.28 -7.07
C HIS A 8 -13.85 34.69 -6.43
N LEU A 9 -12.97 35.61 -6.05
CA LEU A 9 -12.02 35.46 -4.96
C LEU A 9 -12.80 35.14 -3.67
N ILE A 10 -12.62 33.95 -3.10
CA ILE A 10 -12.72 33.75 -1.66
C ILE A 10 -11.48 33.00 -1.21
N ALA A 11 -10.53 33.77 -0.68
CA ALA A 11 -9.54 33.32 0.26
C ALA A 11 -10.26 32.92 1.56
N GLY A 12 -10.00 31.71 2.06
CA GLY A 12 -10.69 31.20 3.23
C GLY A 12 -9.92 30.08 3.93
N ILE A 13 -9.16 30.49 4.93
CA ILE A 13 -8.89 29.74 6.17
C ILE A 13 -7.82 28.64 6.08
N SER A 14 -6.60 29.10 6.34
CA SER A 14 -5.59 28.38 7.11
C SER A 14 -6.15 28.01 8.50
N ALA A 15 -6.68 26.81 8.66
CA ALA A 15 -6.94 26.21 9.97
C ALA A 15 -5.88 25.14 10.26
N PHE A 16 -4.85 25.61 10.95
CA PHE A 16 -3.99 24.82 11.83
C PHE A 16 -4.82 23.79 12.59
N ASN A 17 -4.56 22.51 12.39
CA ASN A 17 -4.71 21.55 13.49
C ASN A 17 -3.56 20.55 13.44
N GLY A 18 -2.54 20.87 14.23
CA GLY A 18 -1.40 20.01 14.49
C GLY A 18 -1.86 18.79 15.26
N ILE A 19 -2.08 17.68 14.55
CA ILE A 19 -2.08 16.36 15.16
C ILE A 19 -0.62 15.92 15.21
N ARG A 20 -0.02 16.06 16.40
CA ARG A 20 1.26 15.46 16.76
C ARG A 20 1.19 13.95 16.48
N PRO A 21 2.03 13.39 15.60
CA PRO A 21 2.28 11.96 15.64
C PRO A 21 3.15 11.67 16.86
N ASN A 22 2.58 10.88 17.77
CA ASN A 22 3.22 10.33 18.95
C ASN A 22 4.53 9.62 18.52
N ARG A 23 5.67 10.22 18.88
CA ARG A 23 7.00 9.60 18.82
C ARG A 23 7.08 8.51 19.89
N SER A 24 6.42 7.39 19.67
CA SER A 24 6.69 6.16 20.43
C SER A 24 7.77 5.38 19.70
N ALA A 25 8.94 5.41 20.32
CA ALA A 25 10.14 4.71 19.93
C ALA A 25 9.87 3.20 19.83
N LEU A 26 9.84 2.66 18.61
CA LEU A 26 10.05 1.23 18.39
C LEU A 26 11.46 1.04 17.86
N LEU A 27 12.31 0.74 18.83
CA LEU A 27 13.64 0.17 18.70
C LEU A 27 13.59 -1.09 17.83
N LEU A 28 14.10 -1.04 16.60
CA LEU A 28 14.64 -2.22 15.93
C LEU A 28 15.93 -1.87 15.19
N PRO A 29 16.88 -2.80 15.14
CA PRO A 29 18.30 -2.47 15.17
C PRO A 29 18.90 -2.41 13.77
N ARG A 30 19.73 -1.38 13.56
CA ARG A 30 21.09 -1.50 13.02
C ARG A 30 21.29 -2.54 11.91
N VAL A 31 20.61 -2.36 10.76
CA VAL A 31 20.95 -3.10 9.55
C VAL A 31 22.18 -2.47 8.93
N SER A 32 23.30 -3.15 9.19
CA SER A 32 24.51 -3.27 8.38
C SER A 32 24.93 -2.00 7.62
N HIS A 33 25.83 -1.24 8.26
CA HIS A 33 26.78 -0.39 7.55
C HIS A 33 27.45 -1.24 6.45
N ARG A 34 26.96 -1.12 5.22
CA ARG A 34 27.73 -1.43 4.03
C ARG A 34 28.87 -0.42 4.03
N VAL A 35 29.99 -0.84 4.61
CA VAL A 35 31.27 -0.15 4.51
C VAL A 35 31.66 -0.25 3.05
N PHE A 36 31.15 0.68 2.23
CA PHE A 36 31.75 1.01 0.96
C PHE A 36 33.06 1.68 1.34
N ARG A 37 34.08 0.84 1.59
CA ARG A 37 35.43 1.28 1.86
C ARG A 37 35.92 1.80 0.53
N GLU A 38 35.66 3.08 0.29
CA GLU A 38 36.32 3.81 -0.78
C GLU A 38 37.82 3.58 -0.58
N LEU A 39 38.41 2.80 -1.49
CA LEU A 39 39.85 2.76 -1.66
C LEU A 39 40.24 4.17 -2.10
N SER A 40 40.39 5.07 -1.13
CA SER A 40 41.05 6.33 -1.33
C SER A 40 42.51 5.98 -1.55
N THR A 41 42.84 5.75 -2.81
CA THR A 41 44.17 5.68 -3.39
C THR A 41 44.85 7.02 -3.10
N SER A 42 45.31 7.20 -1.86
CA SER A 42 46.41 8.11 -1.61
C SER A 42 47.63 7.45 -2.22
N ALA A 43 47.77 7.64 -3.53
CA ALA A 43 49.02 7.54 -4.24
C ALA A 43 49.93 8.66 -3.72
N GLN A 44 50.25 8.63 -2.43
CA GLN A 44 51.45 9.27 -1.95
C GLN A 44 52.53 8.41 -2.57
N ALA A 45 52.96 8.84 -3.76
CA ALA A 45 54.14 8.37 -4.42
C ALA A 45 55.22 8.41 -3.35
N LEU A 46 55.46 7.25 -2.75
CA LEU A 46 56.59 7.01 -1.89
C LEU A 46 57.75 7.09 -2.88
N GLN A 47 58.16 8.33 -3.15
CA GLN A 47 59.49 8.69 -3.60
C GLN A 47 60.40 8.19 -2.48
N TYR A 48 60.57 6.87 -2.42
CA TYR A 48 61.66 6.24 -1.73
C TYR A 48 62.87 6.50 -2.61
N ASP A 49 63.31 7.76 -2.55
CA ASP A 49 64.57 8.26 -3.05
C ASP A 49 65.66 7.68 -2.16
N VAL A 50 65.79 6.34 -2.20
CA VAL A 50 67.04 5.69 -1.85
C VAL A 50 67.99 6.27 -2.85
N LYS A 51 68.71 7.29 -2.40
CA LYS A 51 70.04 7.67 -2.85
C LYS A 51 70.47 6.63 -3.85
N ARG A 52 70.40 7.02 -5.12
CA ARG A 52 71.06 6.36 -6.23
C ARG A 52 72.54 6.37 -5.90
N SER A 53 72.93 5.58 -4.89
CA SER A 53 74.29 5.29 -4.54
C SER A 53 74.83 4.70 -5.83
N ASP A 54 75.97 5.21 -6.25
CA ASP A 54 76.68 4.92 -7.49
C ASP A 54 77.07 3.43 -7.69
N MET A 55 76.38 2.50 -7.04
CA MET A 55 76.37 1.06 -7.29
C MET A 55 76.09 0.72 -8.76
N ALA A 56 75.38 1.58 -9.51
CA ALA A 56 75.18 1.38 -10.95
C ALA A 56 76.49 1.40 -11.76
N LYS A 57 77.57 2.00 -11.25
CA LYS A 57 78.86 2.04 -11.96
C LYS A 57 79.82 0.89 -11.62
N SER A 58 79.50 0.03 -10.65
CA SER A 58 80.39 -1.06 -10.24
C SER A 58 80.13 -2.39 -10.96
N GLY A 59 79.39 -2.39 -12.06
CA GLY A 59 78.93 -3.62 -12.74
C GLY A 59 80.02 -4.63 -13.09
N ASN A 60 81.30 -4.23 -13.15
CA ASN A 60 82.43 -5.14 -13.40
C ASN A 60 83.77 -4.61 -12.87
N ARG A 61 83.80 -3.89 -11.72
CA ARG A 61 85.10 -3.56 -11.11
C ARG A 61 85.65 -4.81 -10.42
N LYS A 62 86.37 -5.64 -11.17
CA LYS A 62 87.23 -6.68 -10.61
C LYS A 62 88.39 -5.99 -9.89
N LEU A 63 88.26 -5.81 -8.58
CA LEU A 63 89.40 -5.51 -7.73
C LEU A 63 90.17 -6.81 -7.52
N PHE A 64 91.43 -6.82 -7.94
CA PHE A 64 92.34 -7.93 -7.64
C PHE A 64 92.94 -7.69 -6.27
N PHE A 65 92.95 -8.73 -5.43
CA PHE A 65 93.63 -8.72 -4.15
C PHE A 65 95.08 -9.17 -4.36
N ASP A 66 96.01 -8.22 -4.33
CA ASP A 66 97.44 -8.52 -4.43
C ASP A 66 97.99 -8.86 -3.04
N THR A 67 98.00 -10.16 -2.73
CA THR A 67 98.54 -10.71 -1.48
C THR A 67 100.00 -10.29 -1.26
N HIS A 68 100.82 -10.25 -2.32
CA HIS A 68 102.25 -9.99 -2.18
C HIS A 68 102.52 -8.50 -1.91
N ALA A 69 101.85 -7.60 -2.63
CA ALA A 69 101.99 -6.17 -2.37
C ALA A 69 101.57 -5.80 -0.93
N MET A 70 100.56 -6.49 -0.38
CA MET A 70 100.15 -6.30 1.01
C MET A 70 101.20 -6.82 2.02
N VAL A 71 101.88 -7.93 1.72
CA VAL A 71 102.99 -8.41 2.55
C VAL A 71 104.16 -7.42 2.53
N GLN A 72 104.56 -6.93 1.35
CA GLN A 72 105.63 -5.93 1.23
C GLN A 72 105.31 -4.64 1.98
N LEU A 73 104.07 -4.16 1.89
CA LEU A 73 103.63 -2.97 2.63
C LEU A 73 103.71 -3.17 4.17
N LEU A 74 103.39 -4.38 4.65
CA LEU A 74 103.54 -4.72 6.07
C LEU A 74 105.00 -4.85 6.47
N GLU A 75 105.86 -5.41 5.62
CA GLU A 75 107.31 -5.47 5.84
C GLU A 75 107.95 -4.08 5.90
N GLU A 76 107.57 -3.17 5.00
CA GLU A 76 107.97 -1.75 5.02
C GLU A 76 107.51 -1.03 6.29
N SER A 77 106.37 -1.46 6.85
CA SER A 77 105.84 -0.95 8.12
C SER A 77 106.52 -1.56 9.36
N GLY A 78 107.47 -2.47 9.19
CA GLY A 78 108.26 -3.08 10.27
C GLY A 78 107.74 -4.42 10.78
N PHE A 79 106.77 -5.06 10.11
CA PHE A 79 106.37 -6.43 10.46
C PHE A 79 107.39 -7.45 9.94
N MET A 80 107.61 -8.52 10.71
CA MET A 80 108.37 -9.66 10.20
C MET A 80 107.57 -10.35 9.08
N THR A 81 108.25 -10.83 8.04
CA THR A 81 107.63 -11.54 6.89
C THR A 81 106.60 -12.59 7.32
N GLN A 82 106.90 -13.39 8.36
CA GLN A 82 105.96 -14.38 8.89
C GLN A 82 104.69 -13.76 9.49
N GLN A 83 104.81 -12.65 10.22
CA GLN A 83 103.66 -11.94 10.79
C GLN A 83 102.83 -11.27 9.69
N ALA A 84 103.48 -10.64 8.71
CA ALA A 84 102.84 -10.04 7.55
C ALA A 84 102.04 -11.09 6.76
N GLU A 85 102.64 -12.25 6.48
CA GLU A 85 101.95 -13.36 5.83
C GLU A 85 100.73 -13.85 6.59
N VAL A 86 100.80 -13.98 7.92
CA VAL A 86 99.68 -14.44 8.75
C VAL A 86 98.54 -13.43 8.72
N ILE A 87 98.83 -12.13 8.83
CA ILE A 87 97.84 -11.06 8.76
C ILE A 87 97.14 -11.08 7.40
N VAL A 88 97.91 -11.16 6.31
CA VAL A 88 97.34 -11.19 4.95
C VAL A 88 96.53 -12.47 4.73
N LYS A 89 97.01 -13.65 5.19
CA LYS A 89 96.24 -14.91 5.15
C LYS A 89 94.93 -14.79 5.93
N MET A 90 94.95 -14.16 7.11
CA MET A 90 93.74 -13.91 7.91
C MET A 90 92.77 -12.97 7.18
N MET A 91 93.28 -11.89 6.58
CA MET A 91 92.48 -10.95 5.78
C MET A 91 91.83 -11.66 4.58
N VAL A 92 92.58 -12.49 3.86
CA VAL A 92 92.06 -13.31 2.75
C VAL A 92 90.97 -14.25 3.25
N ASN A 93 91.19 -14.96 4.36
CA ASN A 93 90.17 -15.84 4.94
C ASN A 93 88.90 -15.08 5.33
N ILE A 94 89.01 -13.96 6.05
CA ILE A 94 87.86 -13.13 6.45
C ILE A 94 87.13 -12.61 5.21
N THR A 95 87.87 -12.16 4.20
CA THR A 95 87.30 -11.64 2.95
C THR A 95 86.55 -12.75 2.20
N ASN A 96 87.12 -13.95 2.10
CA ASN A 96 86.48 -15.11 1.49
C ASN A 96 85.22 -15.52 2.27
N SER A 97 85.28 -15.62 3.59
CA SER A 97 84.12 -15.94 4.43
C SER A 97 83.00 -14.90 4.30
N ASN A 98 83.35 -13.60 4.27
CA ASN A 98 82.37 -12.53 4.05
C ASN A 98 81.77 -12.60 2.64
N MET A 99 82.58 -12.95 1.64
CA MET A 99 82.14 -13.12 0.26
C MET A 99 81.17 -14.30 0.13
N ASP A 100 81.41 -15.43 0.82
CA ASP A 100 80.49 -16.58 0.85
C ASP A 100 79.14 -16.22 1.48
N ILE A 101 79.15 -15.50 2.62
CA ILE A 101 77.91 -15.01 3.26
C ILE A 101 77.17 -14.06 2.31
N MET A 102 77.87 -13.13 1.67
CA MET A 102 77.27 -12.20 0.73
C MET A 102 76.66 -12.94 -0.47
N TYR A 103 77.35 -13.93 -1.05
CA TYR A 103 76.79 -14.73 -2.14
C TYR A 103 75.56 -15.54 -1.71
N SER A 104 75.45 -15.93 -0.44
CA SER A 104 74.27 -16.63 0.09
C SER A 104 73.03 -15.72 0.22
N ASP A 105 73.22 -14.43 0.51
CA ASP A 105 72.15 -13.43 0.62
C ASP A 105 71.81 -12.78 -0.75
N MET A 106 72.79 -12.75 -1.67
CA MET A 106 72.60 -12.22 -3.01
C MET A 106 71.60 -13.07 -3.80
N ALA A 107 70.46 -12.48 -4.12
CA ALA A 107 69.55 -13.05 -5.10
C ALA A 107 70.11 -12.89 -6.51
N THR A 108 70.14 -13.99 -7.28
CA THR A 108 70.45 -13.92 -8.71
C THR A 108 69.33 -13.22 -9.47
N LYS A 109 69.67 -12.54 -10.57
CA LYS A 109 68.66 -11.92 -11.47
C LYS A 109 67.62 -12.95 -11.94
N THR A 110 68.06 -14.17 -12.22
CA THR A 110 67.17 -15.29 -12.59
C THR A 110 66.22 -15.66 -11.46
N GLN A 111 66.67 -15.71 -10.20
CA GLN A 111 65.79 -15.98 -9.06
C GLN A 111 64.76 -14.86 -8.83
N GLN A 112 65.16 -13.60 -9.03
CA GLN A 112 64.23 -12.46 -8.96
C GLN A 112 63.16 -12.53 -10.06
N GLU A 113 63.53 -12.89 -11.30
CA GLU A 113 62.60 -13.08 -12.41
C GLU A 113 61.61 -14.21 -12.12
N ILE A 114 62.08 -15.36 -11.60
CA ILE A 114 61.21 -16.47 -11.20
C ILE A 114 60.24 -16.05 -10.10
N MET A 115 60.72 -15.34 -9.06
CA MET A 115 59.87 -14.83 -7.98
C MET A 115 58.80 -13.88 -8.53
N LEU A 116 59.19 -12.95 -9.43
CA LEU A 116 58.26 -12.02 -10.06
C LEU A 116 57.20 -12.76 -10.87
N GLN A 117 57.59 -13.72 -11.71
CA GLN A 117 56.65 -14.54 -12.48
C GLN A 117 55.70 -15.31 -11.58
N LYS A 118 56.18 -15.85 -10.45
CA LYS A 118 55.35 -16.53 -9.45
C LYS A 118 54.34 -15.58 -8.80
N VAL A 119 54.74 -14.37 -8.44
CA VAL A 119 53.81 -13.35 -7.92
C VAL A 119 52.79 -12.95 -8.98
N MET A 120 53.23 -12.72 -10.23
CA MET A 120 52.35 -12.37 -11.34
C MET A 120 51.33 -13.49 -11.64
N SER A 121 51.75 -14.75 -11.58
CA SER A 121 50.84 -15.88 -11.81
C SER A 121 49.78 -16.00 -10.71
N HIS A 122 50.14 -15.77 -9.44
CA HIS A 122 49.19 -15.70 -8.34
C HIS A 122 48.20 -14.54 -8.51
N ILE A 123 48.66 -13.35 -8.90
CA ILE A 123 47.78 -12.20 -9.17
C ILE A 123 46.81 -12.51 -10.33
N ALA A 124 47.31 -13.14 -11.40
CA ALA A 124 46.47 -13.52 -12.53
C ALA A 124 45.39 -14.55 -12.14
N ALA A 125 45.73 -15.52 -11.28
CA ALA A 125 44.77 -16.48 -10.75
C ALA A 125 43.68 -15.80 -9.90
N VAL A 126 44.06 -14.97 -8.92
CA VAL A 126 43.12 -14.22 -8.08
C VAL A 126 42.22 -13.32 -8.92
N LYS A 127 42.77 -12.64 -9.93
CA LYS A 127 41.99 -11.80 -10.85
C LYS A 127 40.96 -12.62 -11.63
N LYS A 128 41.33 -13.81 -12.10
CA LYS A 128 40.41 -14.72 -12.80
C LYS A 128 39.27 -15.15 -11.87
N ASP A 129 39.58 -15.56 -10.64
CA ASP A 129 38.58 -16.00 -9.67
C ASP A 129 37.61 -14.87 -9.30
N MET A 130 38.13 -13.65 -9.13
CA MET A 130 37.32 -12.44 -8.92
C MET A 130 36.33 -12.22 -10.07
N ILE A 131 36.81 -12.23 -11.33
CA ILE A 131 35.94 -12.02 -12.50
C ILE A 131 34.87 -13.11 -12.61
N ILE A 132 35.22 -14.37 -12.31
CA ILE A 132 34.27 -15.48 -12.34
C ILE A 132 33.22 -15.28 -11.25
N LEU A 133 33.64 -14.92 -10.03
CA LEU A 133 32.73 -14.69 -8.91
C LEU A 133 31.77 -13.54 -9.21
N GLU A 134 32.29 -12.38 -9.62
CA GLU A 134 31.48 -11.21 -10.00
C GLU A 134 30.48 -11.54 -11.11
N LYS A 135 30.91 -12.27 -12.15
CA LYS A 135 30.01 -12.69 -13.23
C LYS A 135 28.96 -13.69 -12.75
N SER A 136 29.33 -14.63 -11.87
CA SER A 136 28.43 -15.63 -11.31
C SER A 136 27.35 -14.98 -10.44
N GLU A 137 27.75 -14.09 -9.52
CA GLU A 137 26.82 -13.36 -8.65
C GLU A 137 25.92 -12.43 -9.46
N PHE A 138 26.46 -11.72 -10.46
CA PHE A 138 25.66 -10.89 -11.34
C PHE A 138 24.63 -11.71 -12.12
N SER A 139 25.03 -12.88 -12.66
CA SER A 139 24.11 -13.78 -13.34
C SER A 139 23.03 -14.32 -12.41
N ALA A 140 23.37 -14.65 -11.17
CA ALA A 140 22.41 -15.12 -10.17
C ALA A 140 21.40 -14.01 -9.82
N LEU A 141 21.87 -12.77 -9.59
CA LEU A 141 21.03 -11.61 -9.33
C LEU A 141 20.10 -11.29 -10.51
N LEU A 142 20.58 -11.40 -11.75
CA LEU A 142 19.73 -11.21 -12.93
C LEU A 142 18.63 -12.27 -13.02
N ALA A 143 18.96 -13.54 -12.75
CA ALA A 143 17.99 -14.63 -12.75
C ALA A 143 16.93 -14.45 -11.64
N GLU A 144 17.36 -14.05 -10.45
CA GLU A 144 16.46 -13.76 -9.32
C GLU A 144 15.59 -12.53 -9.61
N ASN A 145 16.15 -11.47 -10.20
CA ASN A 145 15.40 -10.27 -10.57
C ASN A 145 14.31 -10.59 -11.60
N GLU A 146 14.63 -11.37 -12.63
CA GLU A 146 13.65 -11.78 -13.64
C GLU A 146 12.58 -12.70 -13.02
N LYS A 147 12.96 -13.63 -12.13
CA LYS A 147 12.00 -14.46 -11.38
C LYS A 147 11.04 -13.60 -10.56
N ILE A 148 11.54 -12.67 -9.74
CA ILE A 148 10.74 -11.76 -8.92
C ILE A 148 9.78 -10.93 -9.81
N LYS A 149 10.28 -10.44 -10.94
CA LYS A 149 9.48 -9.67 -11.90
C LYS A 149 8.34 -10.49 -12.49
N VAL A 150 8.58 -11.76 -12.85
CA VAL A 150 7.54 -12.67 -13.33
C VAL A 150 6.50 -12.94 -12.23
N GLU A 151 6.93 -13.23 -11.00
CA GLU A 151 6.03 -13.45 -9.86
C GLU A 151 5.18 -12.21 -9.55
N LEU A 152 5.76 -11.01 -9.62
CA LEU A 152 5.06 -9.75 -9.43
C LEU A 152 3.99 -9.55 -10.51
N LEU A 153 4.32 -9.79 -11.78
CA LEU A 153 3.36 -9.72 -12.88
C LEU A 153 2.22 -10.73 -12.70
N GLN A 154 2.53 -11.95 -12.28
CA GLN A 154 1.52 -12.97 -11.99
C GLN A 154 0.59 -12.55 -10.85
N LEU A 155 1.13 -12.07 -9.73
CA LEU A 155 0.35 -11.56 -8.60
C LEU A 155 -0.53 -10.38 -9.01
N ARG A 156 -0.01 -9.48 -9.86
CA ARG A 156 -0.78 -8.34 -10.38
C ARG A 156 -1.99 -8.80 -11.21
N ILE A 157 -1.81 -9.81 -12.07
CA ILE A 157 -2.89 -10.39 -12.87
C ILE A 157 -3.92 -11.06 -11.96
N GLN A 158 -3.48 -11.89 -11.01
CA GLN A 158 -4.37 -12.56 -10.06
C GLN A 158 -5.17 -11.57 -9.22
N LEU A 159 -4.53 -10.50 -8.74
CA LEU A 159 -5.21 -9.45 -7.98
C LEU A 159 -6.26 -8.73 -8.82
N ALA A 160 -5.95 -8.40 -10.08
CA ALA A 160 -6.91 -7.79 -10.99
C ALA A 160 -8.11 -8.70 -11.25
N ASP A 161 -7.88 -10.00 -11.46
CA ASP A 161 -8.93 -11.00 -11.61
C ASP A 161 -9.84 -11.09 -10.37
N VAL A 162 -9.24 -11.19 -9.18
CA VAL A 162 -9.99 -11.23 -7.90
C VAL A 162 -10.82 -9.96 -7.69
N ILE A 163 -10.28 -8.78 -8.01
CA ILE A 163 -11.01 -7.51 -7.92
C ILE A 163 -12.20 -7.50 -8.89
N ASN A 164 -11.98 -7.93 -10.13
CA ASN A 164 -13.03 -7.96 -11.16
C ASN A 164 -14.13 -8.95 -10.80
N LYS A 165 -13.77 -10.14 -10.33
CA LYS A 165 -14.71 -11.15 -9.84
C LYS A 165 -15.54 -10.61 -8.67
N ARG A 166 -14.88 -10.06 -7.64
CA ARG A 166 -15.58 -9.45 -6.50
C ARG A 166 -16.50 -8.31 -6.92
N ARG A 167 -16.08 -7.48 -7.89
CA ARG A 167 -16.92 -6.41 -8.42
C ARG A 167 -18.16 -6.97 -9.13
N ALA A 168 -18.01 -8.00 -9.94
CA ALA A 168 -19.13 -8.67 -10.60
C ALA A 168 -20.09 -9.29 -9.58
N ASP A 169 -19.56 -9.98 -8.56
CA ASP A 169 -20.33 -10.56 -7.47
C ASP A 169 -21.15 -9.48 -6.72
N ILE A 170 -20.53 -8.35 -6.36
CA ILE A 170 -21.23 -7.22 -5.70
C ILE A 170 -22.35 -6.65 -6.58
N ILE A 171 -22.09 -6.46 -7.88
CA ILE A 171 -23.11 -5.95 -8.80
C ILE A 171 -24.28 -6.93 -8.92
N LEU A 172 -23.99 -8.23 -8.99
CA LEU A 172 -25.00 -9.26 -9.04
C LEU A 172 -25.84 -9.28 -7.76
N ASP A 173 -25.21 -9.25 -6.58
CA ASP A 173 -25.90 -9.21 -5.29
C ASP A 173 -26.81 -7.97 -5.17
N LEU A 174 -26.32 -6.79 -5.55
CA LEU A 174 -27.13 -5.57 -5.55
C LEU A 174 -28.30 -5.66 -6.54
N ASN A 175 -28.10 -6.29 -7.71
CA ASN A 175 -29.17 -6.49 -8.68
C ASN A 175 -30.24 -7.47 -8.16
N ILE A 176 -29.83 -8.56 -7.50
CA ILE A 176 -30.73 -9.52 -6.86
C ILE A 176 -31.54 -8.82 -5.78
N GLU A 177 -30.88 -8.08 -4.89
CA GLU A 177 -31.54 -7.39 -3.78
C GLU A 177 -32.50 -6.30 -4.30
N LYS A 178 -32.09 -5.55 -5.33
CA LYS A 178 -32.96 -4.57 -6.00
C LYS A 178 -34.18 -5.23 -6.65
N SER A 179 -34.02 -6.40 -7.27
CA SER A 179 -35.13 -7.15 -7.86
C SER A 179 -36.09 -7.64 -6.78
N ARG A 180 -35.57 -8.17 -5.67
CA ARG A 180 -36.35 -8.62 -4.51
C ARG A 180 -37.16 -7.49 -3.89
N VAL A 181 -36.54 -6.33 -3.69
CA VAL A 181 -37.23 -5.13 -3.18
C VAL A 181 -38.33 -4.67 -4.15
N LYS A 182 -38.05 -4.69 -5.47
CA LYS A 182 -39.04 -4.34 -6.49
C LYS A 182 -40.23 -5.29 -6.50
N GLU A 183 -39.99 -6.59 -6.35
CA GLU A 183 -41.05 -7.60 -6.26
C GLU A 183 -41.91 -7.40 -5.01
N MET A 184 -41.28 -7.20 -3.85
CA MET A 184 -41.97 -6.89 -2.60
C MET A 184 -42.82 -5.62 -2.70
N TRP A 185 -42.29 -4.57 -3.33
CA TRP A 185 -43.03 -3.33 -3.55
C TRP A 185 -44.23 -3.52 -4.49
N ALA A 186 -44.06 -4.33 -5.56
CA ALA A 186 -45.15 -4.67 -6.46
C ALA A 186 -46.26 -5.46 -5.76
N ASP A 187 -45.90 -6.42 -4.90
CA ASP A 187 -46.86 -7.18 -4.09
C ASP A 187 -47.61 -6.28 -3.10
N PHE A 188 -46.89 -5.41 -2.40
CA PHE A 188 -47.49 -4.42 -1.50
C PHE A 188 -48.48 -3.49 -2.25
N ASN A 189 -48.09 -3.00 -3.42
CA ASN A 189 -48.95 -2.16 -4.24
C ASN A 189 -50.20 -2.91 -4.74
N ARG A 190 -50.08 -4.20 -5.12
CA ARG A 190 -51.24 -5.04 -5.45
C ARG A 190 -52.18 -5.20 -4.27
N LYS A 191 -51.66 -5.45 -3.07
CA LYS A 191 -52.46 -5.54 -1.83
C LYS A 191 -53.18 -4.23 -1.52
N LEU A 192 -52.48 -3.10 -1.62
CA LEU A 192 -53.09 -1.78 -1.46
C LEU A 192 -54.24 -1.53 -2.45
N ILE A 193 -54.05 -1.88 -3.72
CA ILE A 193 -55.10 -1.76 -4.74
C ILE A 193 -56.27 -2.71 -4.41
N GLY A 194 -55.99 -3.95 -3.99
CA GLY A 194 -56.99 -4.92 -3.56
C GLY A 194 -57.85 -4.39 -2.40
N THR A 195 -57.21 -3.95 -1.32
CA THR A 195 -57.89 -3.37 -0.15
C THR A 195 -58.65 -2.09 -0.51
N ARG A 196 -58.09 -1.23 -1.37
CA ARG A 196 -58.79 -0.03 -1.85
C ARG A 196 -60.05 -0.39 -2.63
N ASN A 197 -59.98 -1.39 -3.50
CA ASN A 197 -61.11 -1.84 -4.31
C ASN A 197 -62.20 -2.47 -3.42
N GLU A 198 -61.82 -3.30 -2.46
CA GLU A 198 -62.74 -3.90 -1.48
C GLU A 198 -63.46 -2.83 -0.63
N LEU A 199 -62.74 -1.79 -0.18
CA LEU A 199 -63.34 -0.65 0.52
C LEU A 199 -64.37 0.06 -0.38
N LEU A 200 -64.03 0.32 -1.65
CA LEU A 200 -64.95 0.98 -2.58
C LEU A 200 -66.21 0.14 -2.84
N GLU A 201 -66.08 -1.18 -2.95
CA GLU A 201 -67.20 -2.10 -3.10
C GLU A 201 -68.12 -2.03 -1.87
N MET A 202 -67.57 -2.19 -0.65
CA MET A 202 -68.34 -2.07 0.60
C MET A 202 -69.00 -0.69 0.75
N ASN A 203 -68.31 0.39 0.37
CA ASN A 203 -68.88 1.74 0.41
C ASN A 203 -70.06 1.88 -0.56
N SER A 204 -69.96 1.32 -1.76
CA SER A 204 -71.05 1.33 -2.75
C SER A 204 -72.27 0.53 -2.28
N GLU A 205 -72.05 -0.61 -1.62
CA GLU A 205 -73.11 -1.40 -1.01
C GLU A 205 -73.78 -0.62 0.13
N GLN A 206 -72.97 -0.01 1.01
CA GLN A 206 -73.46 0.82 2.10
C GLN A 206 -74.30 1.99 1.58
N ASP A 207 -73.84 2.72 0.56
CA ASP A 207 -74.58 3.82 -0.06
C ASP A 207 -75.92 3.36 -0.64
N ARG A 208 -75.96 2.17 -1.26
CA ARG A 208 -77.20 1.56 -1.75
C ARG A 208 -78.17 1.22 -0.61
N HIS A 209 -77.67 0.63 0.48
CA HIS A 209 -78.46 0.31 1.67
C HIS A 209 -79.01 1.56 2.37
N VAL A 210 -78.19 2.61 2.46
CA VAL A 210 -78.61 3.92 3.00
C VAL A 210 -79.68 4.54 2.12
N THR A 211 -79.49 4.56 0.79
CA THR A 211 -80.46 5.11 -0.16
C THR A 211 -81.79 4.35 -0.10
N GLN A 212 -81.76 3.02 -0.06
CA GLN A 212 -82.95 2.20 0.07
C GLN A 212 -83.70 2.46 1.38
N THR A 213 -82.97 2.57 2.49
CA THR A 213 -83.54 2.90 3.81
C THR A 213 -84.17 4.29 3.80
N ASN A 214 -83.50 5.28 3.20
CA ASN A 214 -84.01 6.64 3.12
C ASN A 214 -85.32 6.72 2.31
N MET A 215 -85.40 6.05 1.15
CA MET A 215 -86.64 5.96 0.37
C MET A 215 -87.78 5.29 1.15
N LYS A 216 -87.47 4.27 1.96
CA LYS A 216 -88.47 3.60 2.81
C LYS A 216 -88.98 4.54 3.91
N ILE A 217 -88.08 5.26 4.58
CA ILE A 217 -88.44 6.27 5.57
C ILE A 217 -89.32 7.35 4.94
N ASP A 218 -88.93 7.90 3.79
CA ASP A 218 -89.71 8.92 3.09
C ASP A 218 -91.13 8.42 2.74
N THR A 219 -91.24 7.17 2.30
CA THR A 219 -92.54 6.53 2.00
C THR A 219 -93.39 6.34 3.26
N GLU A 220 -92.80 5.84 4.35
CA GLU A 220 -93.51 5.68 5.63
C GLU A 220 -93.92 7.03 6.22
N VAL A 221 -93.06 8.06 6.15
CA VAL A 221 -93.36 9.42 6.58
C VAL A 221 -94.51 10.02 5.78
N ALA A 222 -94.53 9.84 4.45
CA ALA A 222 -95.65 10.27 3.61
C ALA A 222 -96.95 9.53 3.94
N GLY A 223 -96.87 8.22 4.22
CA GLY A 223 -98.00 7.40 4.67
C GLY A 223 -98.56 7.86 6.02
N LEU A 224 -97.69 8.03 7.02
CA LEU A 224 -98.07 8.53 8.35
C LEU A 224 -98.66 9.94 8.26
N LYS A 225 -98.09 10.83 7.45
CA LYS A 225 -98.62 12.18 7.24
C LYS A 225 -100.03 12.13 6.67
N THR A 226 -100.28 11.29 5.67
CA THR A 226 -101.62 11.09 5.08
C THR A 226 -102.61 10.54 6.10
N MET A 227 -102.21 9.52 6.88
CA MET A 227 -103.03 8.96 7.94
C MET A 227 -103.37 10.01 9.02
N LEU A 228 -102.40 10.84 9.40
CA LEU A 228 -102.58 11.92 10.36
C LEU A 228 -103.55 13.00 9.84
N GLU A 229 -103.45 13.38 8.58
CA GLU A 229 -104.36 14.33 7.94
C GLU A 229 -105.80 13.78 7.89
N ALA A 230 -105.99 12.51 7.51
CA ALA A 230 -107.29 11.84 7.53
C ALA A 230 -107.88 11.77 8.95
N HIS A 231 -107.07 11.38 9.94
CA HIS A 231 -107.50 11.29 11.33
C HIS A 231 -107.94 12.65 11.91
N LYS A 232 -107.28 13.75 11.54
CA LYS A 232 -107.71 15.12 11.93
C LYS A 232 -109.08 15.46 11.34
N LEU A 233 -109.30 15.17 10.05
CA LEU A 233 -110.58 15.44 9.39
C LEU A 233 -111.72 14.62 10.01
N ASP A 234 -111.47 13.35 10.32
CA ASP A 234 -112.48 12.50 10.96
C ASP A 234 -112.77 12.96 12.39
N THR A 235 -111.77 13.38 13.16
CA THR A 235 -111.97 13.97 14.49
C THR A 235 -112.90 15.19 14.42
N ILE A 236 -112.71 16.08 13.43
CA ILE A 236 -113.58 17.24 13.22
C ILE A 236 -115.01 16.81 12.88
N LYS A 237 -115.20 15.80 12.02
CA LYS A 237 -116.53 15.29 11.67
C LYS A 237 -117.25 14.66 12.86
N TYR A 238 -116.56 13.82 13.64
CA TYR A 238 -117.13 13.19 14.83
C TYR A 238 -117.48 14.23 15.90
N LEU A 239 -116.64 15.26 16.08
CA LEU A 239 -116.92 16.37 16.99
C LEU A 239 -118.13 17.20 16.53
N ALA A 240 -118.20 17.56 15.25
CA ALA A 240 -119.35 18.29 14.70
C ALA A 240 -120.65 17.48 14.84
N GLY A 241 -120.58 16.16 14.59
CA GLY A 241 -121.70 15.24 14.77
C GLY A 241 -122.15 15.15 16.23
N SER A 242 -121.23 15.01 17.20
CA SER A 242 -121.59 14.89 18.61
C SER A 242 -122.17 16.18 19.19
N VAL A 243 -121.67 17.34 18.77
CA VAL A 243 -122.23 18.64 19.15
C VAL A 243 -123.64 18.79 18.56
N PHE A 244 -123.84 18.44 17.29
CA PHE A 244 -125.14 18.53 16.64
C PHE A 244 -126.19 17.59 17.27
N THR A 245 -125.80 16.35 17.63
CA THR A 245 -126.70 15.43 18.34
C THR A 245 -127.04 15.93 19.74
N CYS A 246 -126.07 16.48 20.47
CA CYS A 246 -126.30 17.09 21.79
C CYS A 246 -127.28 18.27 21.71
N LEU A 247 -127.07 19.20 20.78
CA LEU A 247 -128.02 20.30 20.54
C LEU A 247 -129.41 19.79 20.16
N THR A 248 -129.50 18.75 19.33
CA THR A 248 -130.78 18.15 18.92
C THR A 248 -131.52 17.55 20.11
N VAL A 249 -130.80 16.87 21.01
CA VAL A 249 -131.37 16.32 22.25
C VAL A 249 -131.83 17.44 23.18
N ILE A 250 -131.02 18.49 23.36
CA ILE A 250 -131.39 19.67 24.16
C ILE A 250 -132.65 20.34 23.59
N LEU A 251 -132.73 20.53 22.27
CA LEU A 251 -133.90 21.09 21.60
C LEU A 251 -135.13 20.18 21.71
N GLY A 252 -134.94 18.85 21.64
CA GLY A 252 -136.00 17.86 21.83
C GLY A 252 -136.57 17.89 23.26
N PHE A 253 -135.70 17.94 24.28
CA PHE A 253 -136.11 18.12 25.67
C PHE A 253 -136.75 19.48 25.91
N TYR A 254 -136.23 20.54 25.31
CA TYR A 254 -136.83 21.88 25.42
C TYR A 254 -138.25 21.93 24.84
N ARG A 255 -138.51 21.19 23.75
CA ARG A 255 -139.84 21.08 23.13
C ARG A 255 -140.83 20.23 23.95
N ILE A 256 -140.36 19.29 24.78
CA ILE A 256 -141.25 18.48 25.63
C ILE A 256 -141.61 19.19 26.94
N TRP A 257 -140.75 20.11 27.42
CA TRP A 257 -140.92 20.82 28.70
C TRP A 257 -141.76 22.11 28.56
N MET A 258 -141.85 22.68 27.35
CA MET A 258 -142.74 23.81 27.04
C MET A 258 -144.10 23.31 26.58
#